data_AF-A0A8S1N866-F1
#
_entry.id   AF-A0A8S1N866-F1
#
_cell.length_a   1.000
_cell.length_b   1.000
_cell.length_c   1.000
_cell.angle_alpha   90.00
_cell.angle_beta   90.00
_cell.angle_gamma   90.00
#
_symmetry.space_group_name_H-M   'P 1'
#
loop_
_entity.id
_entity.type
_entity.pdbx_description
1 polymer ?
#
loop_
_entity_poly.entity_id
_entity_poly.type
_entity_poly.pdbx_seq_one_letter_code
_entity_poly.pdbx_strand_id
1 'polypeptide(L)'
;MAKSQRSKVMRRWRSLKREHLQNVKVNTDLHDLNQKLEATIQNRFQRPTQPKNMFLHPNDPTAQIPKLKPQPIVDFRSQSLPYTATQYVGARRKPIQEVVLKSEPELEEEIEMNDQPINEQQHDEADDLINAMEGVRVKSKREIKRENKAKAMEEIIPLTKNKQIKKNRRKEQPTRKSKKLITF
;
A
#
# COMPACT_ATOMS: atom_id res chain seq x y z
N MET A 1 -27.87 -19.03 15.76
CA MET A 1 -26.88 -18.58 16.78
C MET A 1 -26.13 -17.35 16.27
N ALA A 2 -26.38 -16.17 16.86
CA ALA A 2 -25.65 -14.95 16.48
C ALA A 2 -24.20 -14.99 16.98
N LYS A 3 -23.28 -14.30 16.29
CA LYS A 3 -21.87 -14.18 16.74
C LYS A 3 -21.72 -13.00 17.70
N SER A 4 -20.87 -13.15 18.71
CA SER A 4 -20.53 -12.05 19.63
C SER A 4 -19.88 -10.87 18.90
N GLN A 5 -20.15 -9.65 19.40
CA GLN A 5 -19.50 -8.43 18.95
C GLN A 5 -17.97 -8.53 18.99
N ARG A 6 -17.40 -9.24 19.97
CA ARG A 6 -15.95 -9.36 20.13
C ARG A 6 -15.35 -10.53 19.34
N SER A 7 -16.17 -11.31 18.64
CA SER A 7 -15.72 -12.43 17.83
C SER A 7 -14.69 -11.99 16.78
N LYS A 8 -13.71 -12.87 16.51
CA LYS A 8 -12.63 -12.57 15.56
C LYS A 8 -13.18 -12.35 14.14
N VAL A 9 -14.17 -13.15 13.73
CA VAL A 9 -14.82 -13.04 12.41
C VAL A 9 -15.47 -11.66 12.24
N MET A 10 -16.33 -11.23 13.18
CA MET A 10 -16.97 -9.90 13.10
C MET A 10 -15.95 -8.76 13.17
N ARG A 11 -14.85 -8.95 13.91
CA ARG A 11 -13.77 -7.96 13.96
C ARG A 11 -13.09 -7.79 12.60
N ARG A 12 -12.80 -8.89 11.90
CA ARG A 12 -12.20 -8.86 10.56
C ARG A 12 -13.13 -8.13 9.58
N TRP A 13 -14.38 -8.56 9.43
CA TRP A 13 -15.33 -7.90 8.53
C TRP A 13 -15.49 -6.39 8.80
N ARG A 14 -15.45 -5.96 10.06
CA ARG A 14 -15.44 -4.52 10.39
C ARG A 14 -14.16 -3.82 9.94
N SER A 15 -13.01 -4.45 10.08
CA SER A 15 -11.75 -3.91 9.55
C SER A 15 -11.79 -3.77 8.03
N LEU A 16 -12.25 -4.79 7.30
CA LEU A 16 -12.45 -4.73 5.85
C LEU A 16 -13.37 -3.59 5.45
N LYS A 17 -14.53 -3.49 6.11
CA LYS A 17 -15.50 -2.44 5.84
C LYS A 17 -14.91 -1.05 6.05
N ARG A 18 -14.11 -0.84 7.10
CA ARG A 18 -13.43 0.44 7.34
C ARG A 18 -12.45 0.77 6.23
N GLU A 19 -11.61 -0.19 5.86
CA GLU A 19 -10.60 -0.01 4.80
C GLU A 19 -11.25 0.29 3.45
N HIS A 20 -12.30 -0.44 3.09
CA HIS A 20 -13.07 -0.17 1.88
C HIS A 20 -13.71 1.23 1.91
N LEU A 21 -14.38 1.60 3.00
CA LEU A 21 -14.99 2.92 3.14
C LEU A 21 -13.96 4.05 3.12
N GLN A 22 -12.78 3.82 3.72
CA GLN A 22 -11.69 4.77 3.71
C GLN A 22 -11.26 5.08 2.27
N ASN A 23 -11.04 4.03 1.48
CA ASN A 23 -10.56 4.16 0.10
C ASN A 23 -11.61 4.72 -0.86
N VAL A 24 -12.87 4.30 -0.73
CA VAL A 24 -13.93 4.69 -1.67
C VAL A 24 -14.52 6.06 -1.37
N LYS A 25 -14.70 6.39 -0.09
CA LYS A 25 -15.47 7.58 0.30
C LYS A 25 -14.64 8.59 1.07
N VAL A 26 -13.93 8.17 2.12
CA VAL A 26 -13.27 9.13 3.01
C VAL A 26 -12.17 9.89 2.28
N ASN A 27 -11.35 9.19 1.49
CA ASN A 27 -10.26 9.83 0.77
C ASN A 27 -10.77 10.80 -0.31
N THR A 28 -11.84 10.44 -1.03
CA THR A 28 -12.47 11.33 -2.04
C THR A 28 -13.10 12.54 -1.37
N ASP A 29 -13.86 12.35 -0.29
CA ASP A 29 -14.50 13.44 0.44
C ASP A 29 -13.48 14.42 1.03
N LEU A 30 -12.34 13.91 1.55
CA LEU A 30 -11.24 14.73 2.04
C LEU A 30 -10.55 15.52 0.93
N HIS A 31 -10.33 14.90 -0.22
CA HIS A 31 -9.74 15.56 -1.38
C HIS A 31 -10.64 16.71 -1.87
N ASP A 32 -11.93 16.45 -2.07
CA ASP A 32 -12.92 17.45 -2.47
C ASP A 32 -13.01 18.59 -1.45
N LEU A 33 -12.94 18.27 -0.15
CA LEU A 33 -12.95 19.26 0.91
C LEU A 33 -11.69 20.13 0.85
N ASN A 34 -10.51 19.53 0.64
CA ASN A 34 -9.28 20.30 0.52
C ASN A 34 -9.30 21.24 -0.70
N GLN A 35 -9.76 20.75 -1.85
CA GLN A 35 -9.92 21.59 -3.04
C GLN A 35 -10.86 22.78 -2.77
N LYS A 36 -11.97 22.56 -2.06
CA LYS A 36 -12.90 23.63 -1.68
C LYS A 36 -12.24 24.65 -0.75
N LEU A 37 -11.44 24.18 0.21
CA LEU A 37 -10.69 25.06 1.12
C LEU A 37 -9.68 25.92 0.36
N GLU A 38 -8.89 25.31 -0.52
CA GLU A 38 -7.91 26.02 -1.35
C GLU A 38 -8.59 27.06 -2.26
N ALA A 39 -9.69 26.71 -2.92
CA ALA A 39 -10.46 27.63 -3.75
C ALA A 39 -11.07 28.79 -2.92
N THR A 40 -11.47 28.52 -1.67
CA THR A 40 -11.98 29.55 -0.76
C THR A 40 -10.88 30.51 -0.34
N ILE A 41 -9.69 30.01 -0.01
CA ILE A 41 -8.52 30.83 0.33
C ILE A 41 -8.14 31.75 -0.85
N GLN A 42 -8.24 31.24 -2.08
CA GLN A 42 -7.99 32.00 -3.31
C GLN A 42 -9.15 32.93 -3.71
N ASN A 43 -10.25 32.98 -2.93
CA ASN A 43 -11.48 33.71 -3.26
C ASN A 43 -12.12 33.32 -4.61
N ARG A 44 -11.86 32.10 -5.10
CA ARG A 44 -12.40 31.57 -6.36
C ARG A 44 -13.60 30.66 -6.17
N PHE A 45 -13.90 30.27 -4.93
CA PHE A 45 -14.97 29.33 -4.64
C PHE A 45 -16.35 29.98 -4.78
N GLN A 46 -17.12 29.54 -5.77
CA GLN A 46 -18.55 29.79 -5.88
C GLN A 46 -19.31 28.49 -5.63
N ARG A 47 -20.34 28.54 -4.78
CA ARG A 47 -21.20 27.37 -4.54
C ARG A 47 -21.96 27.05 -5.82
N PRO A 48 -21.93 25.80 -6.31
CA PRO A 48 -22.74 25.43 -7.47
C PRO A 48 -24.21 25.62 -7.12
N THR A 49 -24.96 26.23 -8.04
CA THR A 49 -26.40 26.37 -7.92
C THR A 49 -27.03 24.98 -8.04
N GLN A 50 -27.84 24.60 -7.05
CA GLN A 50 -28.58 23.34 -7.11
C GLN A 50 -29.74 23.47 -8.10
N PRO A 51 -30.06 22.43 -8.89
CA PRO A 51 -31.22 22.45 -9.75
C PRO A 51 -32.49 22.59 -8.91
N LYS A 52 -33.46 23.36 -9.41
CA LYS A 52 -34.74 23.53 -8.75
C LYS A 52 -35.50 22.21 -8.70
N ASN A 53 -36.32 22.01 -7.67
CA ASN A 53 -37.17 20.84 -7.57
C ASN A 53 -38.37 20.97 -8.51
N MET A 54 -38.52 20.04 -9.45
CA MET A 54 -39.58 20.07 -10.46
C MET A 54 -41.00 19.93 -9.87
N PHE A 55 -41.15 19.25 -8.72
CA PHE A 55 -42.46 19.15 -8.07
C PHE A 55 -42.92 20.48 -7.48
N LEU A 56 -41.98 21.35 -7.08
CA LEU A 56 -42.28 22.66 -6.52
C LEU A 56 -42.41 23.73 -7.61
N HIS A 57 -41.62 23.59 -8.68
CA HIS A 57 -41.59 24.52 -9.81
C HIS A 57 -41.83 23.76 -11.12
N PRO A 58 -43.09 23.35 -11.41
CA PRO A 58 -43.39 22.54 -12.59
C PRO A 58 -43.21 23.29 -13.90
N ASN A 59 -43.25 24.64 -13.87
CA ASN A 59 -43.14 25.49 -15.06
C ASN A 59 -41.68 25.83 -15.42
N ASP A 60 -40.73 25.61 -14.52
CA ASP A 60 -39.32 25.93 -14.76
C ASP A 60 -38.63 24.78 -15.53
N PRO A 61 -38.13 24.98 -16.76
CA PRO A 61 -37.53 23.91 -17.56
C PRO A 61 -36.18 23.42 -17.02
N THR A 62 -35.54 24.21 -16.15
CA THR A 62 -34.27 23.85 -15.48
C THR A 62 -34.49 23.02 -14.22
N ALA A 63 -35.74 22.83 -13.80
CA ALA A 63 -36.07 22.05 -12.62
C ALA A 63 -35.93 20.55 -12.91
N GLN A 64 -35.41 19.79 -11.93
CA GLN A 64 -35.19 18.35 -12.04
C GLN A 64 -36.05 17.58 -11.04
N ILE A 65 -36.48 16.38 -11.44
CA ILE A 65 -37.14 15.43 -10.53
C ILE A 65 -36.08 14.89 -9.56
N PRO A 66 -36.26 15.03 -8.23
CA PRO A 66 -35.35 14.42 -7.27
C PRO A 66 -35.38 12.89 -7.41
N LYS A 67 -34.23 12.30 -7.75
CA LYS A 67 -34.05 10.84 -7.87
C LYS A 67 -33.46 10.27 -6.59
N LEU A 68 -33.94 9.09 -6.17
CA LEU A 68 -33.31 8.33 -5.10
C LEU A 68 -31.94 7.85 -5.58
N LYS A 69 -30.88 8.15 -4.83
CA LYS A 69 -29.54 7.62 -5.11
C LYS A 69 -29.51 6.12 -4.77
N PRO A 70 -29.20 5.22 -5.72
CA PRO A 70 -29.08 3.80 -5.41
C PRO A 70 -27.93 3.59 -4.42
N GLN A 71 -28.16 2.79 -3.39
CA GLN A 71 -27.10 2.42 -2.46
C GLN A 71 -26.27 1.27 -3.06
N PRO A 72 -24.94 1.38 -3.16
CA PRO A 72 -24.12 0.29 -3.65
C PRO A 72 -24.19 -0.88 -2.68
N ILE A 73 -24.57 -2.06 -3.19
CA ILE A 73 -24.55 -3.30 -2.42
C ILE A 73 -23.10 -3.79 -2.39
N VAL A 74 -22.47 -3.72 -1.22
CA VAL A 74 -21.07 -4.16 -1.04
C VAL A 74 -21.05 -5.53 -0.36
N ASP A 75 -20.61 -6.55 -1.08
CA ASP A 75 -20.36 -7.88 -0.49
C ASP A 75 -18.91 -8.01 -0.02
N PHE A 76 -18.72 -7.97 1.30
CA PHE A 76 -17.41 -8.13 1.96
C PHE A 76 -16.84 -9.56 1.89
N ARG A 77 -17.56 -10.50 1.27
CA ARG A 77 -17.09 -11.87 1.01
C ARG A 77 -16.58 -12.07 -0.41
N SER A 78 -16.90 -11.15 -1.32
CA SER A 78 -16.45 -11.20 -2.71
C SER A 78 -14.92 -11.07 -2.78
N GLN A 79 -14.29 -11.72 -3.76
CA GLN A 79 -12.83 -11.60 -3.95
C GLN A 79 -12.41 -10.27 -4.59
N SER A 80 -13.37 -9.49 -5.10
CA SER A 80 -13.11 -8.22 -5.80
C SER A 80 -12.69 -7.09 -4.86
N LEU A 81 -13.01 -7.15 -3.57
CA LEU A 81 -12.57 -6.13 -2.63
C LEU A 81 -11.14 -6.40 -2.17
N PRO A 82 -10.30 -5.35 -2.05
CA PRO A 82 -8.94 -5.50 -1.59
C PRO A 82 -8.94 -6.06 -0.16
N TYR A 83 -7.94 -6.89 0.14
CA TYR A 83 -7.73 -7.52 1.46
C TYR A 83 -8.83 -8.48 1.94
N THR A 84 -9.78 -8.87 1.07
CA THR A 84 -10.77 -9.91 1.37
C THR A 84 -10.12 -11.25 1.65
N ALA A 85 -9.16 -11.63 0.81
CA ALA A 85 -8.40 -12.85 0.93
C ALA A 85 -7.74 -12.93 2.31
N THR A 86 -7.01 -11.90 2.76
CA THR A 86 -6.24 -11.93 4.02
C THR A 86 -7.09 -12.04 5.28
N GLN A 87 -8.39 -11.77 5.18
CA GLN A 87 -9.31 -11.76 6.32
C GLN A 87 -10.07 -13.08 6.50
N TYR A 88 -9.97 -14.02 5.56
CA TYR A 88 -10.55 -15.35 5.73
C TYR A 88 -9.78 -16.19 6.77
N VAL A 89 -10.46 -17.08 7.50
CA VAL A 89 -9.85 -17.89 8.58
C VAL A 89 -8.76 -18.82 8.03
N GLY A 90 -8.91 -19.31 6.79
CA GLY A 90 -7.96 -20.15 6.08
C GLY A 90 -6.87 -19.43 5.28
N ALA A 91 -6.88 -18.09 5.22
CA ALA A 91 -5.95 -17.32 4.38
C ALA A 91 -4.56 -17.09 5.00
N ARG A 92 -4.03 -18.11 5.65
CA ARG A 92 -2.62 -18.15 6.06
C ARG A 92 -1.67 -18.45 4.90
N ARG A 93 -2.16 -18.44 3.65
CA ARG A 93 -1.29 -18.54 2.48
C ARG A 93 -0.70 -17.16 2.23
N LYS A 94 0.62 -17.07 2.30
CA LYS A 94 1.36 -15.84 2.02
C LYS A 94 0.90 -15.32 0.65
N PRO A 95 0.59 -14.03 0.49
CA PRO A 95 0.38 -13.49 -0.84
C PRO A 95 1.63 -13.83 -1.65
N ILE A 96 1.43 -14.46 -2.81
CA ILE A 96 2.47 -14.55 -3.82
C ILE A 96 2.71 -13.08 -4.17
N GLN A 97 3.88 -12.56 -3.80
CA GLN A 97 4.29 -11.25 -4.27
C GLN A 97 4.39 -11.38 -5.79
N GLU A 98 3.37 -10.90 -6.50
CA GLU A 98 3.55 -10.53 -7.89
C GLU A 98 4.59 -9.43 -7.88
N VAL A 99 5.82 -9.82 -8.20
CA VAL A 99 6.90 -8.90 -8.46
C VAL A 99 6.48 -8.16 -9.72
N VAL A 100 5.82 -7.03 -9.54
CA VAL A 100 5.66 -6.04 -10.60
C VAL A 100 7.07 -5.53 -10.87
N LEU A 101 7.76 -6.20 -11.80
CA LEU A 101 8.91 -5.65 -12.47
C LEU A 101 8.41 -4.38 -13.14
N LYS A 102 8.69 -3.24 -12.52
CA LYS A 102 8.65 -1.97 -13.25
C LYS A 102 9.70 -2.14 -14.33
N SER A 103 9.26 -2.35 -15.57
CA SER A 103 10.12 -2.13 -16.72
C SER A 103 10.66 -0.71 -16.56
N GLU A 104 11.97 -0.57 -16.60
CA GLU A 104 12.64 0.72 -16.62
C GLU A 104 12.03 1.56 -17.77
N PRO A 105 11.86 2.88 -17.60
CA PRO A 105 11.44 3.71 -18.71
C PRO A 105 12.49 3.59 -19.80
N GLU A 106 12.08 3.12 -20.98
CA GLU A 106 12.89 3.20 -22.19
C GLU A 106 13.24 4.68 -22.40
N LEU A 107 14.51 5.02 -22.20
CA LEU A 107 15.07 6.29 -22.67
C LEU A 107 15.02 6.22 -24.19
N GLU A 108 14.08 6.96 -24.79
CA GLU A 108 14.14 7.31 -26.20
C GLU A 108 15.39 8.19 -26.40
N GLU A 109 16.52 7.57 -26.71
CA GLU A 109 17.67 8.27 -27.27
C GLU A 109 17.34 8.59 -28.73
N GLU A 110 17.06 9.86 -28.99
CA GLU A 110 17.04 10.40 -30.35
C GLU A 110 18.44 10.18 -30.97
N ILE A 111 18.52 9.25 -31.92
CA ILE A 111 19.70 9.07 -32.76
C ILE A 111 19.71 10.23 -33.77
N GLU A 112 20.35 11.34 -33.41
CA GLU A 112 20.81 12.33 -34.39
C GLU A 112 21.99 11.72 -35.16
N MET A 113 21.74 11.42 -36.44
CA MET A 113 22.77 10.99 -37.39
C MET A 113 23.80 12.11 -37.56
N ASN A 114 25.04 11.84 -37.12
CA ASN A 114 26.17 12.70 -37.37
C ASN A 114 27.21 11.91 -38.20
N ASP A 115 27.29 12.25 -39.49
CA ASP A 115 28.25 11.68 -40.44
C ASP A 115 29.67 12.14 -40.10
N GLN A 116 30.46 11.26 -39.48
CA GLN A 116 31.93 11.37 -39.40
C GLN A 116 32.54 9.97 -39.60
N PRO A 117 33.63 9.85 -40.40
CA PRO A 117 34.19 8.56 -40.77
C PRO A 117 34.87 7.85 -39.58
N ILE A 118 34.60 6.55 -39.48
CA ILE A 118 35.13 5.59 -38.51
C ILE A 118 36.65 5.48 -38.64
N ASN A 119 37.37 5.75 -37.55
CA ASN A 119 38.81 5.47 -37.43
C ASN A 119 38.97 4.05 -36.86
N GLU A 120 39.66 3.18 -37.61
CA GLU A 120 39.85 1.75 -37.36
C GLU A 120 40.81 1.47 -36.19
N GLN A 121 40.36 1.53 -34.92
CA GLN A 121 41.17 1.12 -33.75
C GLN A 121 40.39 0.50 -32.58
N GLN A 122 39.30 -0.24 -32.81
CA GLN A 122 38.50 -0.83 -31.72
C GLN A 122 38.20 -2.33 -31.87
N HIS A 123 39.14 -3.10 -32.43
CA HIS A 123 38.97 -4.56 -32.50
C HIS A 123 39.68 -5.36 -31.42
N ASP A 124 40.55 -4.72 -30.60
CA ASP A 124 41.36 -5.43 -29.60
C ASP A 124 40.83 -5.32 -28.15
N GLU A 125 39.87 -4.41 -27.86
CA GLU A 125 39.31 -4.26 -26.50
C GLU A 125 38.11 -5.19 -26.21
N ALA A 126 37.47 -5.73 -27.26
CA ALA A 126 36.29 -6.60 -27.10
C ALA A 126 36.67 -8.01 -26.60
N ASP A 127 37.84 -8.52 -26.99
CA ASP A 127 38.27 -9.88 -26.66
C ASP A 127 38.77 -10.00 -25.21
N ASP A 128 39.31 -8.92 -24.64
CA ASP A 128 39.72 -8.86 -23.24
C ASP A 128 38.53 -8.80 -22.26
N LEU A 129 37.39 -8.22 -22.69
CA LEU A 129 36.14 -8.22 -21.92
C LEU A 129 35.44 -9.59 -21.91
N ILE A 130 35.56 -10.35 -23.00
CA ILE A 130 34.98 -11.69 -23.12
C ILE A 130 35.74 -12.70 -22.25
N ASN A 131 37.06 -12.61 -22.17
CA ASN A 131 37.89 -13.46 -21.29
C ASN A 131 37.69 -13.15 -19.79
N ALA A 132 37.33 -11.92 -19.42
CA ALA A 132 36.99 -11.58 -18.02
C ALA A 132 35.63 -12.14 -17.56
N MET A 133 34.76 -12.56 -18.48
CA MET A 133 33.45 -13.16 -18.19
C MET A 133 33.48 -14.69 -17.99
N GLU A 134 34.54 -15.40 -18.40
CA GLU A 134 34.63 -16.87 -18.34
C GLU A 134 34.69 -17.45 -16.91
N GLY A 135 34.85 -16.60 -15.88
CA GLY A 135 34.81 -17.00 -14.47
C GLY A 135 33.46 -16.85 -13.77
N VAL A 136 32.46 -16.22 -14.40
CA VAL A 136 31.18 -15.90 -13.73
C VAL A 136 30.23 -17.10 -13.82
N ARG A 137 30.37 -18.05 -12.90
CA ARG A 137 29.32 -19.06 -12.67
C ARG A 137 28.02 -18.34 -12.30
N VAL A 138 27.09 -18.31 -13.24
CA VAL A 138 25.72 -17.81 -13.04
C VAL A 138 25.06 -18.69 -11.98
N LYS A 139 25.03 -18.19 -10.74
CA LYS A 139 24.39 -18.89 -9.62
C LYS A 139 22.90 -19.04 -9.93
N SER A 140 22.38 -20.24 -9.73
CA SER A 140 20.95 -20.48 -9.90
C SER A 140 20.15 -19.60 -8.93
N LYS A 141 18.92 -19.21 -9.30
CA LYS A 141 18.00 -18.46 -8.42
C LYS A 141 17.84 -19.11 -7.03
N ARG A 142 18.03 -20.42 -6.95
CA ARG A 142 17.96 -21.21 -5.71
C ARG A 142 19.18 -21.01 -4.80
N GLU A 143 20.36 -20.84 -5.37
CA GLU A 143 21.61 -20.56 -4.63
C GLU A 143 21.62 -19.15 -4.08
N ILE A 144 21.25 -18.15 -4.89
CA ILE A 144 21.12 -16.76 -4.45
C ILE A 144 20.13 -16.66 -3.26
N LYS A 145 19.03 -17.42 -3.31
CA LYS A 145 18.04 -17.47 -2.23
C LYS A 145 18.56 -18.15 -0.96
N ARG A 146 19.46 -19.14 -1.07
CA ARG A 146 20.11 -19.79 0.07
C ARG A 146 21.13 -18.85 0.73
N GLU A 147 21.94 -18.16 -0.07
CA GLU A 147 22.93 -17.19 0.42
C GLU A 147 22.26 -16.02 1.14
N ASN A 148 21.21 -15.45 0.56
CA ASN A 148 20.48 -14.35 1.20
C ASN A 148 19.79 -14.79 2.51
N LYS A 149 19.32 -16.05 2.58
CA LYS A 149 18.76 -16.60 3.82
C LYS A 149 19.83 -16.84 4.88
N ALA A 150 21.03 -17.28 4.49
CA ALA A 150 22.15 -17.48 5.39
C ALA A 150 22.62 -16.13 5.99
N LYS A 151 22.83 -15.12 5.14
CA LYS A 151 23.18 -13.75 5.58
C LYS A 151 22.14 -13.15 6.53
N ALA A 152 20.85 -13.30 6.22
CA ALA A 152 19.78 -12.84 7.10
C ALA A 152 19.74 -13.58 8.45
N MET A 153 20.13 -14.86 8.51
CA MET A 153 20.24 -15.59 9.77
C MET A 153 21.42 -15.10 10.60
N GLU A 154 22.57 -14.82 9.97
CA GLU A 154 23.77 -14.28 10.62
C GLU A 154 23.51 -12.91 11.27
N GLU A 155 22.75 -12.03 10.61
CA GLU A 155 22.36 -10.72 11.16
C GLU A 155 21.39 -10.82 12.36
N ILE A 156 20.57 -11.87 12.44
CA ILE A 156 19.58 -12.04 13.52
C ILE A 156 20.24 -12.58 14.81
N ILE A 157 21.30 -13.39 14.68
CA ILE A 157 22.01 -14.00 15.81
C ILE A 157 22.52 -12.95 16.84
N PRO A 158 23.18 -11.83 16.48
CA PRO A 158 23.62 -10.83 17.46
C PRO A 158 22.45 -10.08 18.14
N LEU A 159 21.32 -9.90 17.45
CA LEU A 159 20.14 -9.19 17.99
C LEU A 159 19.39 -9.98 19.05
N THR A 160 19.44 -11.33 18.98
CA THR A 160 18.76 -12.21 19.94
C THR A 160 19.48 -12.28 21.29
N LYS A 161 20.82 -12.25 21.31
CA LYS A 161 21.63 -12.20 22.54
C LYS A 161 21.35 -10.92 23.34
N ASN A 162 21.25 -9.77 22.67
CA ASN A 162 20.94 -8.48 23.32
C ASN A 162 19.51 -8.40 23.90
N LYS A 163 18.53 -9.09 23.33
CA LYS A 163 17.16 -9.16 23.86
C LYS A 163 17.03 -10.03 25.10
N GLN A 164 17.81 -11.10 25.22
CA GLN A 164 17.83 -11.95 26.41
C GLN A 164 18.40 -11.21 27.63
N ILE A 165 19.48 -10.44 27.45
CA ILE A 165 20.10 -9.62 28.50
C ILE A 165 19.11 -8.58 29.06
N LYS A 166 18.34 -7.90 28.21
CA LYS A 166 17.34 -6.90 28.65
C LYS A 166 16.13 -7.50 29.39
N LYS A 167 15.74 -8.75 29.07
CA LYS A 167 14.62 -9.42 29.76
C LYS A 167 14.97 -9.84 31.19
N ASN A 168 16.22 -10.27 31.42
CA ASN A 168 16.66 -10.67 32.76
C ASN A 168 16.74 -9.45 33.69
N ARG A 169 17.25 -8.32 33.19
CA ARG A 169 17.37 -7.05 33.94
C ARG A 169 16.03 -6.46 34.41
N ARG A 170 14.91 -6.79 33.75
CA ARG A 170 13.56 -6.34 34.13
C ARG A 170 12.92 -7.22 35.21
N LYS A 171 13.36 -8.46 35.39
CA LYS A 171 12.85 -9.37 36.44
C LYS A 171 13.41 -9.04 37.82
N GLU A 172 14.57 -8.39 37.88
CA GLU A 172 15.26 -8.06 39.13
C GLU A 172 14.80 -6.76 39.78
N GLN A 173 13.93 -5.99 39.12
CA GLN A 173 13.42 -4.74 39.68
C GLN A 173 12.21 -5.01 40.58
N PRO A 174 12.27 -4.68 41.89
CA PRO A 174 11.14 -4.88 42.79
C PRO A 174 9.97 -3.98 42.37
N THR A 175 8.81 -4.58 42.13
CA THR A 175 7.59 -3.86 41.76
C THR A 175 7.17 -2.93 42.90
N ARG A 176 7.28 -1.62 42.71
CA ARG A 176 6.77 -0.61 43.65
C ARG A 176 5.26 -0.80 43.83
N LYS A 177 4.82 -1.20 45.03
CA LYS A 177 3.40 -1.31 45.39
C LYS A 177 2.77 0.10 45.34
N SER A 178 1.75 0.27 44.51
CA SER A 178 0.99 1.53 44.41
C SER A 178 0.22 1.77 45.71
N LYS A 179 0.46 2.91 46.38
CA LYS A 179 -0.33 3.35 47.53
C LYS A 179 -1.77 3.61 47.06
N LYS A 180 -2.75 2.95 47.68
CA LYS A 180 -4.17 3.21 47.44
C LYS A 180 -4.48 4.62 47.99
N LEU A 181 -5.01 5.49 47.13
CA LEU A 181 -5.57 6.78 47.53
C LEU A 181 -6.85 6.50 48.32
N ILE A 182 -6.86 6.92 49.59
CA ILE A 182 -8.05 6.98 50.42
C ILE A 182 -8.72 8.31 50.09
N THR A 183 -9.90 8.25 49.49
CA THR A 183 -10.77 9.41 49.31
C THR A 183 -11.65 9.55 50.55
N PHE A 184 -11.58 10.72 51.21
CA PHE A 184 -12.46 11.11 52.31
C PHE A 184 -13.81 11.60 51.79
#